data_AF-A0A497SQK3-F1
#
_entry.id   AF-A0A497SQK3-F1
#
_cell.length_a   1.000
_cell.length_b   1.000
_cell.length_c   1.000
_cell.angle_alpha   90.00
_cell.angle_beta   90.00
_cell.angle_gamma   90.00
#
_symmetry.space_group_name_H-M   'P 1'
#
loop_
_entity.id
_entity.type
_entity.pdbx_description
1 polymer ?
#
loop_
_entity_poly.entity_id
_entity_poly.type
_entity_poly.pdbx_seq_one_letter_code
_entity_poly.pdbx_strand_id
1 'polypeptide(L)'
;MNLIETYGIKSGVLEGYGKLRYIEYKEGLIDIEDATLHGTISDLQGKPHIELYCYSDGKTRRIEKLVSEDFTIIITRFDEIELHSRLDERGKLELSIGEETK
;
A
#
# COMPACT_ATOMS: atom_id res chain seq x y z
N MET A 1 9.60 -9.51 11.14
CA MET A 1 8.23 -9.98 11.51
C MET A 1 7.28 -8.84 11.18
N ASN A 2 6.37 -9.01 10.23
CA ASN A 2 5.46 -7.95 9.78
C ASN A 2 4.27 -7.83 10.76
N LEU A 3 3.92 -6.62 11.18
CA LEU A 3 2.79 -6.34 12.09
C LEU A 3 1.48 -6.94 11.55
N ILE A 4 1.23 -6.82 10.25
CA ILE A 4 -0.01 -7.28 9.61
C ILE A 4 -0.15 -8.80 9.68
N GLU A 5 0.93 -9.53 9.41
CA GLU A 5 0.97 -10.99 9.57
C GLU A 5 0.81 -11.40 11.04
N THR A 6 1.46 -10.68 11.96
CA THR A 6 1.42 -10.97 13.40
C THR A 6 0.01 -10.88 13.97
N TYR A 7 -0.75 -9.87 13.53
CA TYR A 7 -2.14 -9.65 13.95
C TYR A 7 -3.18 -10.36 13.07
N GLY A 8 -2.73 -11.16 12.09
CA GLY A 8 -3.60 -11.90 11.19
C GLY A 8 -4.56 -11.02 10.37
N ILE A 9 -4.14 -9.79 10.06
CA ILE A 9 -4.99 -8.83 9.33
C ILE A 9 -4.95 -9.21 7.86
N LYS A 10 -6.10 -9.66 7.33
CA LYS A 10 -6.24 -10.04 5.92
C LYS A 10 -7.02 -9.03 5.08
N SER A 11 -7.76 -8.14 5.72
CA SER A 11 -8.58 -7.14 5.04
C SER A 11 -8.66 -5.88 5.88
N GLY A 12 -8.55 -4.73 5.21
CA GLY A 12 -8.58 -3.44 5.88
C GLY A 12 -8.02 -2.33 5.02
N VAL A 13 -7.95 -1.15 5.62
CA VAL A 13 -7.27 0.02 5.08
C VAL A 13 -6.18 0.47 6.03
N LEU A 14 -5.19 1.15 5.49
CA LEU A 14 -4.13 1.76 6.28
C LEU A 14 -3.98 3.23 5.89
N GLU A 15 -3.69 4.05 6.88
CA GLU A 15 -3.38 5.46 6.70
C GLU A 15 -2.07 5.76 7.42
N GLY A 16 -1.21 6.51 6.77
CA GLY A 16 0.12 6.84 7.30
C GLY A 16 0.36 8.34 7.27
N TYR A 17 0.95 8.89 8.34
CA TYR A 17 1.26 10.31 8.46
C TYR A 17 2.59 10.50 9.17
N GLY A 18 3.39 11.46 8.69
CA GLY A 18 4.60 11.91 9.37
C GLY A 18 5.78 12.05 8.42
N LYS A 19 6.98 11.91 8.99
CA LYS A 19 8.24 12.16 8.30
C LYS A 19 8.83 10.93 7.63
N LEU A 20 9.09 11.08 6.34
CA LEU A 20 9.84 10.11 5.57
C LEU A 20 11.23 10.67 5.24
N ARG A 21 12.16 9.78 4.92
CA ARG A 21 13.44 10.15 4.33
C ARG A 21 13.35 10.11 2.81
N TYR A 22 12.76 9.03 2.28
CA TYR A 22 12.48 8.90 0.85
C TYR A 22 11.34 7.92 0.57
N ILE A 23 10.76 8.05 -0.61
CA ILE A 23 9.82 7.09 -1.21
C ILE A 23 10.38 6.64 -2.57
N GLU A 24 10.34 5.34 -2.82
CA GLU A 24 10.67 4.72 -4.11
C GLU A 24 9.38 4.33 -4.83
N TYR A 25 9.19 4.86 -6.04
CA TYR A 25 8.19 4.44 -6.99
C TYR A 25 8.84 3.67 -8.14
N LYS A 26 8.03 3.10 -9.03
CA LYS A 26 8.53 2.43 -10.23
C LYS A 26 9.35 3.36 -11.14
N GLU A 27 9.01 4.65 -11.19
CA GLU A 27 9.67 5.66 -12.03
C GLU A 27 10.93 6.25 -11.39
N GLY A 28 11.16 6.04 -10.09
CA GLY A 28 12.32 6.56 -9.39
C GLY A 28 12.07 6.88 -7.92
N LEU A 29 13.11 7.40 -7.27
CA LEU A 29 13.13 7.80 -5.87
C LEU A 29 12.86 9.30 -5.74
N ILE A 30 12.06 9.67 -4.74
CA ILE A 30 11.86 11.06 -4.34
C ILE A 30 12.14 11.23 -2.85
N ASP A 31 12.72 12.38 -2.51
CA ASP A 31 12.83 12.83 -1.13
C ASP A 31 11.53 13.54 -0.74
N ILE A 32 10.96 13.18 0.40
CA ILE A 32 9.76 13.79 0.97
C ILE A 32 10.02 13.98 2.45
N GLU A 33 9.82 15.20 2.95
CA GLU A 33 9.93 15.47 4.38
C GLU A 33 8.65 15.07 5.11
N ASP A 34 7.46 15.51 4.66
CA ASP A 34 6.17 15.16 5.25
C ASP A 34 5.29 14.40 4.25
N ALA A 35 4.86 13.20 4.63
CA ALA A 35 4.06 12.32 3.79
C ALA A 35 2.69 12.01 4.40
N THR A 36 1.69 11.92 3.52
CA THR A 36 0.43 11.24 3.80
C THR A 36 0.30 10.04 2.87
N LEU A 37 0.12 8.87 3.47
CA LEU A 37 0.00 7.59 2.78
C LEU A 37 -1.38 7.01 2.98
N HIS A 38 -1.88 6.36 1.94
CA HIS A 38 -3.11 5.57 1.98
C HIS A 38 -2.82 4.20 1.42
N GLY A 39 -3.42 3.17 2.01
CA GLY A 39 -3.24 1.83 1.49
C GLY A 39 -4.37 0.90 1.83
N THR A 40 -4.36 -0.25 1.16
CA THR A 40 -5.31 -1.34 1.32
C THR A 40 -4.56 -2.58 1.78
N ILE A 41 -5.24 -3.38 2.59
CA ILE A 41 -4.80 -4.73 2.96
C ILE A 41 -5.84 -5.69 2.37
N SER A 42 -5.38 -6.67 1.62
CA SER A 42 -6.22 -7.69 0.98
C SER A 42 -5.58 -9.07 1.10
N ASP A 43 -6.36 -10.12 0.92
CA ASP A 43 -5.83 -11.48 0.76
C ASP A 43 -5.34 -11.67 -0.68
N LEU A 44 -4.13 -12.19 -0.82
CA LEU A 44 -3.57 -12.67 -2.07
C LEU A 44 -3.05 -14.09 -1.84
N GLN A 45 -3.79 -15.08 -2.35
CA GLN A 45 -3.44 -16.50 -2.24
C GLN A 45 -3.18 -16.93 -0.78
N GLY A 46 -4.01 -16.46 0.16
CA GLY A 46 -3.95 -16.82 1.57
C GLY A 46 -2.97 -15.99 2.40
N LYS A 47 -2.28 -15.01 1.81
CA LYS A 47 -1.32 -14.14 2.47
C LYS A 47 -1.79 -12.68 2.43
N PRO A 48 -1.47 -11.87 3.44
CA PRO A 48 -1.76 -10.45 3.39
C PRO A 48 -0.95 -9.78 2.28
N HIS A 49 -1.64 -9.02 1.44
CA HIS A 49 -1.10 -8.17 0.41
C HIS A 49 -1.40 -6.72 0.77
N ILE A 50 -0.42 -5.84 0.55
CA ILE A 50 -0.50 -4.44 0.95
C ILE A 50 -0.18 -3.60 -0.27
N GLU A 51 -1.08 -2.72 -0.64
CA GLU A 51 -0.81 -1.67 -1.61
C GLU A 51 -0.78 -0.33 -0.90
N LEU A 52 0.30 0.41 -1.08
CA LEU A 52 0.52 1.72 -0.48
C LEU A 52 0.61 2.77 -1.57
N TYR A 53 0.00 3.92 -1.33
CA TYR A 53 -0.02 5.04 -2.24
C TYR A 53 0.34 6.32 -1.49
N CYS A 54 1.13 7.18 -2.13
CA CYS A 54 1.44 8.51 -1.63
C CYS A 54 0.90 9.55 -2.62
N TYR A 55 0.26 10.60 -2.10
CA TYR A 55 0.00 11.80 -2.87
C TYR A 55 1.21 12.74 -2.75
N SER A 56 1.90 12.98 -3.86
CA SER A 56 3.06 13.86 -3.94
C SER A 56 3.11 14.54 -5.31
N ASP A 57 3.52 15.81 -5.35
CA ASP A 57 3.63 16.58 -6.60
C ASP A 57 2.36 16.57 -7.45
N GLY A 58 1.18 16.58 -6.81
CA GLY A 58 -0.10 16.53 -7.50
C GLY A 58 -0.52 15.16 -8.02
N LYS A 59 0.24 14.09 -7.76
CA LYS A 59 0.02 12.73 -8.27
C LYS A 59 -0.09 11.71 -7.15
N THR A 60 -1.02 10.76 -7.30
CA THR A 60 -1.09 9.56 -6.48
C THR A 60 -0.29 8.45 -7.15
N ARG A 61 0.71 7.89 -6.45
CA ARG A 61 1.59 6.84 -6.98
C ARG A 61 1.70 5.68 -6.02
N ARG A 62 1.76 4.45 -6.55
CA ARG A 62 2.00 3.24 -5.76
C ARG A 62 3.44 3.17 -5.31
N ILE A 63 3.64 3.00 -4.01
CA ILE A 63 4.93 2.93 -3.35
C ILE A 63 5.49 1.51 -3.49
N GLU A 64 6.74 1.40 -3.93
CA GLU A 64 7.48 0.14 -3.94
C GLU A 64 8.28 -0.03 -2.64
N LYS A 65 8.93 1.04 -2.18
CA LYS A 65 9.63 1.10 -0.88
C LYS A 65 9.53 2.48 -0.27
N LEU A 66 9.64 2.54 1.05
CA LEU A 66 9.77 3.79 1.80
C LEU A 66 10.77 3.60 2.94
N VAL A 67 11.38 4.70 3.37
CA VAL A 67 12.15 4.76 4.61
C VAL A 67 11.60 5.91 5.45
N SER A 68 11.12 5.58 6.64
CA SER A 68 10.58 6.54 7.61
C SER A 68 11.63 7.00 8.60
N GLU A 69 11.48 8.23 9.10
CA GLU A 69 12.22 8.72 10.27
C GLU A 69 11.31 8.73 11.51
N ASP A 70 10.18 9.41 11.41
CA ASP A 70 9.14 9.49 12.45
C ASP A 70 7.76 9.40 11.79
N PHE A 71 7.17 8.21 11.78
CA PHE A 71 6.00 7.94 10.96
C PHE A 71 4.97 7.11 11.73
N THR A 72 3.73 7.58 11.72
CA THR A 72 2.59 6.90 12.34
C THR A 72 1.79 6.16 11.28
N ILE A 73 1.44 4.90 11.57
CA ILE A 73 0.54 4.10 10.73
C ILE A 73 -0.69 3.73 11.57
N ILE A 74 -1.86 4.01 11.03
CA ILE A 74 -3.16 3.60 11.56
C ILE A 74 -3.70 2.52 10.64
N ILE A 75 -4.10 1.39 11.21
CA ILE A 75 -4.70 0.28 10.46
C ILE A 75 -6.14 0.10 10.92
N THR A 76 -7.08 0.20 10.00
CA THR A 76 -8.47 -0.18 10.22
C THR A 76 -8.71 -1.55 9.61
N ARG A 77 -8.76 -2.57 10.48
CA ARG A 77 -9.09 -3.95 10.09
C ARG A 77 -10.58 -4.07 9.75
N PHE A 78 -10.90 -4.86 8.74
CA PHE A 78 -12.25 -5.30 8.45
C PHE A 78 -12.43 -6.74 8.89
N ASP A 79 -13.38 -6.98 9.80
CA ASP A 79 -13.69 -8.31 10.31
C ASP A 79 -14.75 -9.05 9.49
N GLU A 80 -15.68 -8.30 8.91
CA GLU A 80 -16.83 -8.84 8.18
C GLU A 80 -16.71 -8.67 6.67
N ILE A 81 -15.74 -7.87 6.20
CA ILE A 81 -15.53 -7.57 4.79
C ILE A 81 -14.18 -8.18 4.38
N GLU A 82 -14.23 -9.05 3.38
CA GLU A 82 -13.02 -9.62 2.78
C GLU A 82 -12.65 -8.87 1.50
N LEU A 83 -11.43 -8.34 1.48
CA LEU A 83 -10.81 -7.76 0.29
C LEU A 83 -9.87 -8.80 -0.32
N HIS A 84 -10.00 -9.04 -1.61
CA HIS A 84 -9.22 -10.03 -2.35
C HIS A 84 -8.49 -9.37 -3.51
N SER A 85 -7.18 -9.54 -3.58
CA SER A 85 -6.39 -9.20 -4.76
C SER A 85 -6.18 -10.43 -5.64
N ARG A 86 -6.08 -10.23 -6.95
CA ARG A 86 -5.96 -11.31 -7.93
C ARG A 86 -4.75 -11.12 -8.83
N LEU A 87 -4.23 -12.22 -9.34
CA LEU A 87 -3.22 -12.22 -10.39
C LEU A 87 -3.91 -12.62 -11.71
N ASP A 88 -3.51 -12.00 -12.81
CA ASP A 88 -3.93 -12.37 -14.15
C ASP A 88 -3.32 -13.72 -14.58
N GLU A 89 -3.67 -14.17 -15.79
CA GLU A 89 -3.15 -15.41 -16.40
C GLU A 89 -1.62 -15.45 -16.55
N ARG A 90 -0.95 -14.29 -16.46
CA ARG A 90 0.51 -14.13 -16.57
C ARG A 90 1.17 -13.98 -15.20
N GLY A 91 0.40 -14.03 -14.11
CA GLY A 91 0.88 -13.85 -12.75
C GLY A 91 1.10 -12.40 -12.34
N LYS A 92 0.61 -11.41 -13.12
CA LYS A 92 0.69 -9.98 -12.78
C LYS A 92 -0.54 -9.59 -11.95
N LEU A 93 -0.34 -8.78 -10.91
CA LEU A 93 -1.44 -8.25 -10.09
C LEU A 93 -2.46 -7.51 -10.97
N GLU A 94 -3.73 -7.92 -10.89
CA GLU A 94 -4.85 -7.21 -11.50
C GLU A 94 -5.09 -5.92 -10.69
N LEU A 95 -4.79 -4.78 -11.31
CA LEU A 95 -4.97 -3.47 -10.67
C LEU A 95 -6.47 -3.20 -10.52
N SER A 96 -6.88 -2.84 -9.29
CA SER A 96 -8.29 -2.73 -8.96
C SER A 96 -8.99 -1.52 -9.60
N ILE A 97 -8.26 -0.43 -9.91
CA ILE A 97 -8.76 0.75 -10.67
C ILE A 97 -7.55 1.50 -11.29
N GLY A 98 -7.59 1.85 -12.59
CA GLY A 98 -6.82 3.00 -13.11
C GLY A 98 -5.87 2.84 -14.31
N GLU A 99 -5.72 1.66 -14.93
CA GLU A 99 -5.16 1.60 -16.29
C GLU A 99 -6.31 1.38 -17.28
N GLU A 100 -6.56 2.37 -18.14
CA GLU A 100 -7.39 2.17 -19.33
C GLU A 100 -6.84 0.94 -20.08
N THR A 101 -7.67 -0.07 -20.22
CA THR A 101 -7.52 -1.09 -21.26
C THR A 101 -7.37 -0.37 -22.59
N LYS A 102 -6.15 -0.32 -23.13
CA LYS A 102 -5.91 0.00 -24.54
C LYS A 102 -6.24 -1.19 -25.43
#